data_AF-A0A0D2MRL1-F1
#
_entry.id   AF-A0A0D2MRL1-F1
#
_cell.length_a   1.000
_cell.length_b   1.000
_cell.length_c   1.000
_cell.angle_alpha   90.00
_cell.angle_beta   90.00
_cell.angle_gamma   90.00
#
_symmetry.space_group_name_H-M   'P 1'
#
loop_
_entity.id
_entity.type
_entity.pdbx_description
1 polymer ?
#
loop_
_entity_poly.entity_id
_entity_poly.type
_entity_poly.pdbx_seq_one_letter_code
_entity_poly.pdbx_strand_id
1 'polypeptide(L)'
;MSRIYSAGQYQQTYLPHRLNNWMAPDNGKQHATTAPGRYGTLRAKPPGSRTQFIVDKRGHLLPGVPKANTAFSSGAEALGGVPPRWPSPSPALLAAPAATMGYKGIQTDYLPSSTVITTSVQLE
;
A
#
# COMPACT_ATOMS: atom_id res chain seq x y z
N MET A 1 15.30 -1.68 -5.28
CA MET A 1 15.01 -0.40 -5.96
C MET A 1 15.43 -0.54 -7.41
N SER A 2 14.55 -0.23 -8.37
CA SER A 2 14.85 -0.26 -9.80
C SER A 2 15.13 1.15 -10.34
N ARG A 3 15.91 1.26 -11.42
CA ARG A 3 16.22 2.50 -12.13
C ARG A 3 16.07 2.31 -13.63
N ILE A 4 15.77 3.39 -14.35
CA ILE A 4 15.73 3.43 -15.81
C ILE A 4 17.03 4.06 -16.30
N TYR A 5 17.81 3.29 -17.05
CA TYR A 5 19.06 3.73 -17.67
C TYR A 5 18.83 4.21 -19.11
N SER A 6 19.71 5.08 -19.59
CA SER A 6 19.72 5.52 -20.99
C SER A 6 20.11 4.35 -21.90
N ALA A 7 19.29 4.07 -22.90
CA ALA A 7 19.49 3.07 -23.93
C ALA A 7 20.05 3.67 -25.24
N GLY A 8 20.56 4.90 -25.19
CA GLY A 8 21.09 5.61 -26.35
C GLY A 8 20.05 5.72 -27.47
N GLN A 9 20.33 5.10 -28.62
CA GLN A 9 19.49 5.19 -29.82
C GLN A 9 18.08 4.59 -29.62
N TYR A 10 17.94 3.59 -28.73
CA TYR A 10 16.65 2.93 -28.52
C TYR A 10 15.74 3.65 -27.53
N GLN A 11 16.18 4.75 -26.92
CA GLN A 11 15.40 5.45 -25.89
C GLN A 11 14.00 5.87 -26.37
N GLN A 12 13.88 6.22 -27.66
CA GLN A 12 12.63 6.72 -28.24
C GLN A 12 11.51 5.66 -28.26
N THR A 13 11.82 4.38 -28.47
CA THR A 13 10.82 3.31 -28.48
C THR A 13 10.28 2.98 -27.10
N TYR A 14 11.02 3.32 -26.03
CA TYR A 14 10.63 3.07 -24.63
C TYR A 14 10.02 4.29 -23.93
N LEU A 15 9.51 5.26 -24.70
CA LEU A 15 8.76 6.37 -24.12
C LEU A 15 7.41 5.87 -23.58
N PRO A 16 6.94 6.34 -22.41
CA PRO A 16 5.72 5.83 -21.77
C PRO A 16 4.50 5.82 -22.70
N HIS A 17 4.27 6.90 -23.45
CA HIS A 17 3.17 6.99 -24.41
C HIS A 17 3.29 6.00 -25.59
N ARG A 18 4.51 5.60 -25.98
CA ARG A 18 4.73 4.57 -27.02
C ARG A 18 4.53 3.15 -26.49
N LEU A 19 4.61 2.98 -25.17
CA LEU A 19 4.25 1.75 -24.47
C LEU A 19 2.78 1.75 -24.02
N ASN A 20 1.96 2.61 -24.62
CA ASN A 20 0.54 2.79 -24.28
C ASN A 20 0.28 3.19 -22.82
N ASN A 21 1.27 3.74 -22.12
CA ASN A 21 1.07 4.40 -20.84
C ASN A 21 0.76 5.88 -21.05
N TRP A 22 -0.51 6.23 -20.88
CA TRP A 22 -1.02 7.60 -20.98
C TRP A 22 -1.12 8.32 -19.63
N MET A 23 -0.80 7.63 -18.52
CA MET A 23 -0.74 8.25 -17.20
C MET A 23 0.57 9.04 -17.02
N ALA A 24 0.61 9.92 -16.02
CA ALA A 24 1.82 10.63 -15.65
C ALA A 24 2.95 9.63 -15.35
N PRO A 25 4.08 9.67 -16.08
CA PRO A 25 5.15 8.69 -15.90
C PRO A 25 5.96 8.97 -14.64
N ASP A 26 6.43 7.89 -14.00
CA ASP A 26 7.35 7.96 -12.87
C ASP A 26 8.73 8.44 -13.34
N ASN A 27 9.00 9.73 -13.11
CA ASN A 27 10.28 10.35 -13.43
C ASN A 27 11.33 10.18 -12.33
N GLY A 28 10.95 9.73 -11.13
CA GLY A 28 11.87 9.52 -10.00
C GLY A 28 12.83 8.33 -10.22
N LYS A 29 12.47 7.42 -11.12
CA LYS A 29 13.32 6.29 -11.52
C LYS A 29 14.37 6.65 -12.58
N GLN A 30 14.31 7.84 -13.18
CA GLN A 30 15.30 8.25 -14.18
C GLN A 30 16.65 8.50 -13.51
N HIS A 31 17.71 7.88 -14.02
CA HIS A 31 19.05 8.09 -13.48
C HIS A 31 19.56 9.51 -13.81
N ALA A 32 20.37 10.08 -12.92
CA ALA A 32 21.15 11.28 -13.22
C ALA A 32 22.19 10.98 -14.31
N THR A 33 21.99 11.51 -15.52
CA THR A 33 22.96 11.41 -16.62
C THR A 33 23.79 12.68 -16.79
N THR A 34 24.71 12.69 -17.75
CA THR A 34 25.53 13.87 -18.12
C THR A 34 24.66 15.06 -18.54
N ALA A 35 23.59 14.81 -19.27
CA ALA A 35 22.51 15.77 -19.53
C ALA A 35 21.32 15.49 -18.60
N PRO A 36 20.49 16.50 -18.25
CA PRO A 36 19.24 16.26 -17.52
C PRO A 36 18.29 15.40 -18.37
N GLY A 37 17.69 14.39 -17.73
CA GLY A 37 16.68 13.52 -18.36
C GLY A 37 17.21 12.19 -18.90
N ARG A 38 16.50 11.62 -19.87
CA ARG A 38 16.69 10.22 -20.31
C ARG A 38 17.73 10.01 -21.43
N TYR A 39 18.18 11.09 -22.06
CA TYR A 39 18.99 11.06 -23.28
C TYR A 39 20.49 11.26 -23.05
N GLY A 40 20.91 11.48 -21.80
CA GLY A 40 22.32 11.61 -21.47
C GLY A 40 23.03 10.26 -21.37
N THR A 41 24.36 10.31 -21.29
CA THR A 41 25.22 9.15 -21.00
C THR A 41 25.41 9.00 -19.49
N LEU A 42 25.71 7.78 -19.05
CA LEU A 42 26.08 7.53 -17.66
C LEU A 42 27.42 8.18 -17.33
N ARG A 43 27.53 8.75 -16.13
CA ARG A 43 28.80 9.27 -15.63
C ARG A 43 29.76 8.10 -15.37
N ALA A 44 30.97 8.19 -15.91
CA ALA A 44 32.00 7.20 -15.67
C ALA A 44 32.36 7.14 -14.18
N LYS A 45 32.65 5.93 -13.70
CA LYS A 45 33.18 5.72 -12.35
C LYS A 45 34.54 6.42 -12.22
N PRO A 46 34.79 7.24 -11.18
CA PRO A 46 36.08 7.90 -11.02
C PRO A 46 37.24 6.90 -10.95
N PRO A 47 38.40 7.20 -11.57
CA PRO A 47 39.56 6.32 -11.53
C PRO A 47 40.00 6.08 -10.09
N GLY A 48 40.39 4.85 -9.77
CA GLY A 48 40.83 4.45 -8.42
C GLY A 48 39.73 4.17 -7.40
N SER A 49 38.45 4.44 -7.71
CA SER A 49 37.37 4.17 -6.77
C SER A 49 37.08 2.66 -6.63
N ARG A 50 36.94 2.18 -5.39
CA ARG A 50 36.58 0.78 -5.08
C ARG A 50 35.19 0.73 -4.43
N THR A 51 34.43 -0.32 -4.73
CA THR A 51 33.13 -0.56 -4.08
C THR A 51 33.37 -1.05 -2.67
N GLN A 52 32.71 -0.44 -1.69
CA GLN A 52 32.77 -0.85 -0.28
C GLN A 52 31.45 -1.51 0.13
N PHE A 53 31.52 -2.45 1.06
CA PHE A 53 30.32 -3.06 1.63
C PHE A 53 29.64 -2.07 2.58
N ILE A 54 28.36 -1.83 2.35
CA ILE A 54 27.49 -1.01 3.21
C ILE A 54 26.56 -1.85 4.09
N VAL A 55 26.61 -3.17 3.92
CA VAL A 55 25.71 -4.17 4.50
C VAL A 55 26.54 -5.33 5.04
N ASP A 56 26.10 -5.93 6.15
CA ASP A 56 26.71 -7.11 6.74
C ASP A 56 26.35 -8.41 5.99
N LYS A 57 26.82 -9.56 6.47
CA LYS A 57 26.53 -10.87 5.85
C LYS A 57 25.06 -11.30 5.95
N ARG A 58 24.26 -10.66 6.81
CA ARG A 58 22.85 -10.99 7.07
C ARG A 58 21.87 -10.04 6.36
N GLY A 59 22.37 -8.98 5.73
CA GLY A 59 21.53 -8.00 5.05
C GLY A 59 21.22 -6.73 5.86
N HIS A 60 21.84 -6.54 7.03
CA HIS A 60 21.67 -5.33 7.84
C HIS A 60 22.67 -4.25 7.44
N LEU A 61 22.22 -3.00 7.39
CA LEU A 61 23.10 -1.86 7.13
C LEU A 61 24.12 -1.68 8.25
N LEU A 62 25.37 -1.41 7.88
CA LEU A 62 26.45 -1.11 8.83
C LEU A 62 26.15 0.18 9.63
N PRO A 63 26.63 0.29 10.88
CA PRO A 63 26.44 1.49 11.68
C PRO A 63 27.07 2.71 10.99
N GLY A 64 26.38 3.85 11.02
CA GLY A 64 26.81 5.09 10.37
C GLY A 64 26.39 5.25 8.90
N VAL A 65 25.86 4.20 8.25
CA VAL A 65 25.28 4.33 6.91
C VAL A 65 23.93 5.05 7.02
N PRO A 66 23.75 6.23 6.39
CA PRO A 66 22.49 6.96 6.44
C PRO A 66 21.37 6.13 5.80
N LYS A 67 20.22 6.06 6.46
CA LYS A 67 19.04 5.32 6.00
C LYS A 67 17.77 6.10 6.27
N ALA A 68 16.74 5.85 5.45
CA ALA A 68 15.39 6.30 5.77
C ALA A 68 14.84 5.49 6.95
N ASN A 69 14.02 6.12 7.80
CA ASN A 69 13.43 5.46 8.98
C ASN A 69 12.49 4.31 8.60
N THR A 70 11.75 4.46 7.49
CA THR A 70 10.92 3.39 6.91
C THR A 70 11.04 3.41 5.39
N ALA A 71 11.10 2.22 4.79
CA ALA A 71 11.00 2.03 3.35
C ALA A 71 9.57 1.70 2.90
N PHE A 72 8.67 1.41 3.85
CA PHE A 72 7.27 1.12 3.58
C PHE A 72 6.46 2.40 3.73
N SER A 73 5.75 2.79 2.68
CA SER A 73 4.69 3.78 2.75
C SER A 73 3.35 3.07 3.03
N SER A 74 2.58 3.58 3.99
CA SER A 74 1.15 3.25 4.11
C SER A 74 0.43 3.89 2.91
N GLY A 75 0.39 3.15 1.81
CA GLY A 75 0.07 3.64 0.47
C GLY A 75 -1.36 4.14 0.27
N ALA A 76 -1.65 5.36 0.72
CA ALA A 76 -2.85 6.10 0.35
C ALA A 76 -2.59 7.18 -0.71
N GLU A 77 -1.36 7.72 -0.81
CA GLU A 77 -1.20 9.03 -1.47
C GLU A 77 -0.61 9.04 -2.89
N ALA A 78 -0.07 7.93 -3.40
CA ALA A 78 0.76 8.04 -4.60
C ALA A 78 -0.05 8.09 -5.92
N LEU A 79 -1.02 7.21 -6.18
CA LEU A 79 -1.70 7.13 -7.47
C LEU A 79 -3.06 6.40 -7.36
N GLY A 80 -4.03 7.00 -6.66
CA GLY A 80 -5.44 6.54 -6.72
C GLY A 80 -5.89 5.50 -5.69
N GLY A 81 -5.13 5.29 -4.61
CA GLY A 81 -5.48 4.36 -3.53
C GLY A 81 -5.45 2.89 -3.96
N VAL A 82 -5.20 1.98 -3.00
CA VAL A 82 -5.34 0.55 -3.25
C VAL A 82 -6.83 0.21 -3.21
N PRO A 83 -7.42 -0.40 -4.25
CA PRO A 83 -8.83 -0.79 -4.19
C PRO A 83 -9.04 -1.79 -3.05
N PRO A 84 -10.14 -1.67 -2.28
CA PRO A 84 -10.42 -2.60 -1.20
C PRO A 84 -10.52 -4.03 -1.75
N ARG A 85 -9.94 -4.98 -1.01
CA ARG A 85 -10.03 -6.41 -1.32
C ARG A 85 -10.96 -7.08 -0.31
N TRP A 86 -11.58 -8.19 -0.71
CA TRP A 86 -12.23 -9.08 0.25
C TRP A 86 -11.25 -9.42 1.40
N PRO A 87 -11.67 -9.39 2.67
CA PRO A 87 -13.05 -9.39 3.19
C PRO A 87 -13.66 -8.00 3.44
N SER A 88 -13.03 -6.91 3.01
CA SER A 88 -13.58 -5.57 3.20
C SER A 88 -14.92 -5.44 2.46
N PRO A 89 -15.98 -4.90 3.11
CA PRO A 89 -17.22 -4.56 2.43
C PRO A 89 -16.96 -3.62 1.24
N SER A 90 -17.65 -3.85 0.13
CA SER A 90 -17.54 -3.05 -1.08
C SER A 90 -18.91 -2.91 -1.73
N PRO A 91 -19.29 -1.73 -2.27
CA PRO A 91 -20.55 -1.56 -3.00
C PRO A 91 -20.68 -2.48 -4.22
N ALA A 92 -19.56 -3.00 -4.75
CA ALA A 92 -19.53 -3.89 -5.90
C ALA A 92 -19.88 -5.35 -5.56
N LEU A 93 -19.83 -5.74 -4.28
CA LEU A 93 -20.07 -7.12 -3.83
C LEU A 93 -21.16 -7.13 -2.77
N LEU A 94 -22.09 -8.08 -2.86
CA LEU A 94 -23.07 -8.28 -1.79
C LEU A 94 -22.34 -8.71 -0.51
N ALA A 95 -22.59 -7.99 0.58
CA ALA A 95 -22.06 -8.35 1.89
C ALA A 95 -22.76 -9.61 2.41
N ALA A 96 -21.98 -10.50 3.03
CA ALA A 96 -22.56 -11.60 3.80
C ALA A 96 -23.33 -11.05 5.01
N PRO A 97 -24.44 -11.69 5.43
CA PRO A 97 -25.17 -11.25 6.61
C PRO A 97 -24.30 -11.33 7.85
N ALA A 98 -24.35 -10.30 8.69
CA ALA A 98 -23.72 -10.31 10.00
C ALA A 98 -24.68 -10.90 11.04
N ALA A 99 -24.18 -11.83 11.87
CA ALA A 99 -24.93 -12.37 12.98
C ALA A 99 -24.79 -11.47 14.22
N THR A 100 -25.90 -11.26 14.93
CA THR A 100 -25.92 -10.59 16.24
C THR A 100 -26.39 -11.55 17.32
N MET A 101 -26.03 -11.26 18.58
CA MET A 101 -26.52 -12.05 19.70
C MET A 101 -27.96 -11.67 20.05
N GLY A 102 -28.83 -12.68 20.13
CA GLY A 102 -30.22 -12.50 20.56
C GLY A 102 -30.34 -12.18 22.04
N TYR A 103 -31.38 -11.44 22.42
CA TYR A 103 -31.78 -11.23 23.80
C TYR A 103 -32.62 -12.42 24.29
N LYS A 104 -32.39 -12.90 25.51
CA LYS A 104 -33.07 -14.08 26.08
C LYS A 104 -34.56 -13.86 26.39
N GLY A 105 -35.08 -12.64 26.26
CA GLY A 105 -36.43 -12.27 26.68
C GLY A 105 -36.45 -11.62 28.05
N ILE A 106 -37.60 -11.07 28.42
CA ILE A 106 -37.85 -10.39 29.69
C ILE A 106 -37.58 -11.38 30.82
N GLN A 107 -36.70 -10.99 31.73
CA GLN A 107 -36.36 -11.81 32.89
C GLN A 107 -37.53 -11.79 33.87
N THR A 108 -38.06 -12.97 34.17
CA THR A 108 -39.12 -13.18 35.16
C THR A 108 -38.62 -14.15 36.22
N ASP A 109 -39.40 -14.35 37.29
CA ASP A 109 -39.13 -15.39 38.28
C ASP A 109 -39.39 -16.82 37.73
N TYR A 110 -39.94 -16.93 36.52
CA TYR A 110 -40.18 -18.18 35.79
C TYR A 110 -39.40 -18.18 34.45
N LEU A 111 -39.86 -18.94 33.46
CA LEU A 111 -39.28 -18.96 32.12
C LEU A 111 -39.30 -17.54 31.50
N PRO A 112 -38.17 -17.08 30.90
CA PRO A 112 -38.13 -15.81 30.17
C PRO A 112 -39.17 -15.78 29.04
N SER A 113 -39.80 -14.61 28.85
CA SER A 113 -40.84 -14.40 27.84
C SER A 113 -40.54 -13.17 27.00
N SER A 114 -40.93 -13.17 25.73
CA SER A 114 -40.89 -11.99 24.85
C SER A 114 -42.18 -11.15 24.92
N THR A 115 -43.15 -11.54 25.75
CA THR A 115 -44.46 -10.90 25.84
C THR A 115 -44.76 -10.45 27.27
N VAL A 116 -45.22 -9.21 27.41
CA VAL A 116 -45.73 -8.66 28.67
C VAL A 116 -47.20 -9.03 28.81
N ILE A 117 -47.58 -9.56 29.96
CA ILE A 117 -48.97 -9.92 30.29
C ILE A 117 -49.54 -8.83 31.19
N THR A 118 -50.79 -8.42 30.96
CA THR A 118 -51.48 -7.47 31.84
C THR A 118 -51.78 -8.13 33.18
N THR A 119 -51.32 -7.52 34.27
CA THR A 119 -51.60 -8.00 35.62
C THR A 119 -53.01 -7.59 36.03
N SER A 120 -53.77 -8.52 36.61
CA SER A 120 -55.10 -8.23 37.17
C SER A 120 -55.03 -7.42 38.47
N VAL A 121 -53.87 -7.45 39.14
CA VAL A 121 -53.60 -6.72 40.38
C VAL A 121 -52.30 -5.96 40.20
N GLN A 122 -52.34 -4.66 40.42
CA GLN A 122 -51.18 -3.78 40.45
C GLN A 122 -51.24 -2.99 41.74
N LEU A 123 -50.30 -3.25 42.64
CA LEU A 123 -50.11 -2.48 43.87
C LEU A 123 -48.79 -1.74 43.69
N GLU A 124 -48.82 -0.41 43.83
CA GLU A 124 -47.62 0.44 43.77
C GLU A 124 -46.79 0.35 45.07
#